data_AF-A0A352SZ94-F1
#
_entry.id   AF-A0A352SZ94-F1
#
_cell.length_a   1.000
_cell.length_b   1.000
_cell.length_c   1.000
_cell.angle_alpha   90.00
_cell.angle_beta   90.00
_cell.angle_gamma   90.00
#
_symmetry.space_group_name_H-M   'P 1'
#
loop_
_entity.id
_entity.type
_entity.pdbx_description
1 polymer ?
#
loop_
_entity_poly.entity_id
_entity_poly.type
_entity_poly.pdbx_seq_one_letter_code
_entity_poly.pdbx_strand_id
1 'polypeptide(L)'
;MYVYILHTETRRTKLKRIINKISVMALCVTLSINTVAYAGVLDTITESPQENTQADNETSPASTPETTTETAAPAVTAETYSKTSFSDINGHWAKSWIEKSVKMGFVSGYEDGTFKPDRTITRAEFSKLINNALNTNKKASINFTDVGGKDWFYEEIQKSVASGFFSGYENNTFRPSNPIKREEAAKVVSSAIATGGIEGEGATLLSDYGTIQEWAKISVNSVYNKGYILGYPEGTYRPSKALTRAEAVKIIYEIIENENIELGFNITNYNEAYSSAVVVGDLNILDSVGTGNVTLKNIVVLGDIVVSATRISSIQLTDVKARSIIVTDGSNPVKIICNDNVSISATKLPSAAIIQRIGSNVNI
;
A
#
# COMPACT_ATOMS: atom_id res chain seq x y z
N MET A 1 -23.20 -9.94 -5.16
CA MET A 1 -23.18 -10.84 -3.98
C MET A 1 -21.81 -11.52 -3.78
N TYR A 2 -21.17 -12.04 -4.83
CA TYR A 2 -19.82 -12.65 -4.77
C TYR A 2 -18.70 -11.69 -4.29
N VAL A 3 -18.77 -10.40 -4.65
CA VAL A 3 -17.78 -9.37 -4.24
C VAL A 3 -17.84 -9.06 -2.74
N TYR A 4 -19.02 -9.20 -2.12
CA TYR A 4 -19.21 -8.88 -0.69
C TYR A 4 -18.70 -10.01 0.21
N ILE A 5 -18.75 -11.26 -0.25
CA ILE A 5 -18.31 -12.45 0.49
C ILE A 5 -16.77 -12.53 0.55
N LEU A 6 -16.07 -12.21 -0.55
CA LEU A 6 -14.60 -12.14 -0.57
C LEU A 6 -14.05 -11.03 0.36
N HIS A 7 -14.78 -9.93 0.49
CA HIS A 7 -14.39 -8.79 1.32
C HIS A 7 -14.47 -9.10 2.83
N THR A 8 -15.44 -9.90 3.27
CA THR A 8 -15.61 -10.26 4.69
C THR A 8 -14.62 -11.35 5.13
N GLU A 9 -14.31 -12.32 4.27
CA GLU A 9 -13.28 -13.33 4.56
C GLU A 9 -11.88 -12.72 4.66
N THR A 10 -11.55 -11.77 3.78
CA THR A 10 -10.26 -11.05 3.77
C THR A 10 -10.07 -10.22 5.06
N ARG A 11 -11.13 -9.59 5.57
CA ARG A 11 -11.09 -8.83 6.84
C ARG A 11 -10.78 -9.73 8.05
N ARG A 12 -11.35 -10.93 8.13
CA ARG A 12 -11.08 -11.88 9.23
C ARG A 12 -9.66 -12.45 9.18
N THR A 13 -9.10 -12.67 7.99
CA THR A 13 -7.71 -13.13 7.85
C THR A 13 -6.70 -12.02 8.15
N LYS A 14 -6.97 -10.77 7.73
CA LYS A 14 -6.14 -9.60 8.06
C LYS A 14 -6.05 -9.35 9.57
N LEU A 15 -7.17 -9.42 10.29
CA LEU A 15 -7.20 -9.20 11.75
C LEU A 15 -6.39 -10.25 12.53
N LYS A 16 -6.48 -11.54 12.15
CA LYS A 16 -5.68 -12.61 12.77
C LYS A 16 -4.17 -12.45 12.54
N ARG A 17 -3.77 -11.91 11.39
CA ARG A 17 -2.36 -11.74 11.02
C ARG A 17 -1.70 -10.57 11.76
N ILE A 18 -2.45 -9.49 12.01
CA ILE A 18 -2.01 -8.33 12.82
C ILE A 18 -1.76 -8.76 14.28
N ILE A 19 -2.70 -9.53 14.86
CA ILE A 19 -2.56 -10.04 16.23
C ILE A 19 -1.31 -10.93 16.38
N ASN A 20 -1.03 -11.81 15.41
CA ASN A 20 0.16 -12.66 15.45
C ASN A 20 1.48 -11.88 15.29
N LYS A 21 1.52 -10.79 14.50
CA LYS A 21 2.74 -9.97 14.34
C LYS A 21 3.07 -9.14 15.59
N ILE A 22 2.05 -8.63 16.29
CA ILE A 22 2.23 -7.92 17.57
C ILE A 22 2.84 -8.86 18.62
N SER A 23 2.42 -10.13 18.63
CA SER A 23 2.94 -11.13 19.58
C SER A 23 4.41 -11.52 19.33
N VAL A 24 4.91 -11.39 18.10
CA VAL A 24 6.32 -11.69 17.76
C VAL A 24 7.24 -10.50 18.01
N MET A 25 6.76 -9.25 17.83
CA MET A 25 7.56 -8.06 18.17
C MET A 25 7.73 -7.86 19.69
N ALA A 26 6.79 -8.31 20.51
CA ALA A 26 6.89 -8.22 21.97
C ALA A 26 7.90 -9.21 22.59
N LEU A 27 8.41 -10.20 21.83
CA LEU A 27 9.30 -11.25 22.37
C LEU A 27 10.80 -10.94 22.21
N CYS A 28 11.19 -9.81 21.61
CA CYS A 28 12.61 -9.43 21.45
C CYS A 28 13.12 -8.39 22.45
N VAL A 29 12.36 -8.06 23.49
CA VAL A 29 12.80 -7.12 24.54
C VAL A 29 12.71 -7.79 25.92
N THR A 30 13.53 -8.81 26.13
CA THR A 30 14.22 -9.10 27.41
C THR A 30 15.19 -10.25 27.15
N LEU A 31 16.49 -9.98 27.06
CA LEU A 31 17.59 -10.80 27.60
C LEU A 31 18.91 -10.26 27.05
N SER A 32 19.47 -9.29 27.78
CA SER A 32 20.88 -8.94 27.70
C SER A 32 21.45 -8.96 29.11
N ILE A 33 21.97 -10.14 29.52
CA ILE A 33 22.98 -10.25 30.57
C ILE A 33 23.94 -11.40 30.20
N ASN A 34 25.25 -11.13 30.33
CA ASN A 34 26.36 -11.93 29.83
C ASN A 34 26.73 -13.15 30.72
N THR A 35 27.10 -14.24 30.03
CA THR A 35 28.12 -15.28 30.29
C THR A 35 28.38 -15.83 31.70
N VAL A 36 28.19 -17.15 31.89
CA VAL A 36 29.17 -18.07 32.52
C VAL A 36 28.97 -19.48 31.93
N ALA A 37 30.07 -20.16 31.59
CA ALA A 37 30.11 -21.54 31.14
C ALA A 37 29.97 -22.54 32.31
N TYR A 38 29.22 -23.64 32.13
CA TYR A 38 29.53 -24.93 32.73
C TYR A 38 28.86 -26.08 31.97
N ALA A 39 29.58 -27.21 31.90
CA ALA A 39 29.23 -28.45 31.23
C ALA A 39 28.18 -29.26 32.02
N GLY A 40 27.43 -30.14 31.34
CA GLY A 40 26.56 -31.12 31.99
C GLY A 40 25.81 -32.01 31.00
N VAL A 41 26.09 -33.30 31.08
CA VAL A 41 25.70 -34.45 30.23
C VAL A 41 24.21 -34.86 30.42
N LEU A 42 23.73 -35.72 29.50
CA LEU A 42 22.58 -36.67 29.53
C LEU A 42 21.21 -36.16 29.07
N ASP A 43 20.36 -36.98 28.46
CA ASP A 43 20.47 -38.13 27.53
C ASP A 43 19.03 -38.39 27.05
N THR A 44 18.92 -39.00 25.87
CA THR A 44 17.86 -39.91 25.37
C THR A 44 16.48 -40.05 26.04
N ILE A 45 15.44 -40.15 25.17
CA ILE A 45 14.39 -41.21 25.08
C ILE A 45 13.22 -40.62 24.23
N THR A 46 13.12 -40.94 22.93
CA THR A 46 12.17 -41.93 22.32
C THR A 46 10.72 -41.73 22.79
N GLU A 47 9.73 -41.49 21.94
CA GLU A 47 9.15 -42.48 21.02
C GLU A 47 8.11 -41.82 20.11
N SER A 48 8.05 -42.29 18.87
CA SER A 48 6.89 -42.23 17.99
C SER A 48 6.33 -43.66 17.85
N PRO A 49 5.02 -43.83 17.60
CA PRO A 49 4.57 -44.94 16.77
C PRO A 49 3.92 -44.46 15.47
N GLN A 50 4.43 -45.00 14.37
CA GLN A 50 3.71 -45.19 13.11
C GLN A 50 2.77 -46.39 13.28
N GLU A 51 1.60 -46.36 12.64
CA GLU A 51 0.94 -47.58 12.19
C GLU A 51 0.45 -47.39 10.75
N ASN A 52 0.85 -48.34 9.91
CA ASN A 52 0.55 -48.53 8.49
C ASN A 52 -0.31 -49.79 8.37
N THR A 53 -1.04 -49.94 7.25
CA THR A 53 -1.47 -51.17 6.50
C THR A 53 -2.84 -50.84 5.87
N GLN A 54 -2.99 -50.56 4.56
CA GLN A 54 -2.80 -51.32 3.30
C GLN A 54 -4.07 -52.05 2.82
N ALA A 55 -4.43 -51.71 1.56
CA ALA A 55 -5.15 -52.43 0.49
C ALA A 55 -6.58 -52.98 0.70
N ASP A 56 -7.48 -52.70 -0.26
CA ASP A 56 -8.06 -53.74 -1.13
C ASP A 56 -8.82 -53.13 -2.33
N ASN A 57 -8.86 -53.89 -3.43
CA ASN A 57 -9.25 -53.54 -4.79
C ASN A 57 -10.45 -54.41 -5.24
N GLU A 58 -11.24 -53.92 -6.22
CA GLU A 58 -12.28 -54.61 -7.03
C GLU A 58 -13.60 -54.98 -6.31
N THR A 59 -14.83 -54.91 -6.87
CA THR A 59 -15.29 -55.20 -8.23
C THR A 59 -16.72 -54.61 -8.45
N SER A 60 -17.06 -54.30 -9.70
CA SER A 60 -18.40 -53.97 -10.22
C SER A 60 -19.33 -55.21 -10.30
N PRO A 61 -20.65 -55.04 -10.52
CA PRO A 61 -21.15 -55.45 -11.84
C PRO A 61 -22.16 -54.49 -12.50
N ALA A 62 -22.34 -54.74 -13.79
CA ALA A 62 -23.01 -53.95 -14.82
C ALA A 62 -24.55 -54.02 -14.82
N SER A 63 -25.17 -53.03 -15.49
CA SER A 63 -26.40 -53.17 -16.29
C SER A 63 -26.45 -52.05 -17.34
N THR A 64 -26.94 -52.37 -18.53
CA THR A 64 -27.02 -51.58 -19.78
C THR A 64 -28.47 -51.71 -20.31
N PRO A 65 -28.92 -51.00 -21.35
CA PRO A 65 -28.92 -49.55 -21.66
C PRO A 65 -30.36 -48.98 -21.77
N GLU A 66 -30.54 -47.66 -21.71
CA GLU A 66 -31.62 -47.00 -22.45
C GLU A 66 -31.14 -45.72 -23.12
N THR A 67 -31.55 -45.60 -24.37
CA THR A 67 -31.21 -44.59 -25.36
C THR A 67 -32.13 -43.38 -25.22
N THR A 68 -31.56 -42.19 -25.04
CA THR A 68 -32.20 -40.95 -25.46
C THR A 68 -31.14 -40.00 -26.03
N THR A 69 -31.27 -39.75 -27.32
CA THR A 69 -30.57 -38.70 -28.06
C THR A 69 -31.12 -37.34 -27.61
N GLU A 70 -30.29 -36.53 -26.95
CA GLU A 70 -30.57 -35.11 -26.75
C GLU A 70 -29.34 -34.29 -27.14
N THR A 71 -29.53 -33.50 -28.19
CA THR A 71 -28.56 -32.56 -28.75
C THR A 71 -28.38 -31.39 -27.79
N ALA A 72 -27.18 -31.21 -27.22
CA ALA A 72 -26.84 -30.05 -26.39
C ALA A 72 -25.56 -29.35 -26.88
N ALA A 73 -25.65 -28.01 -26.84
CA ALA A 73 -24.75 -26.92 -27.23
C ALA A 73 -23.23 -27.12 -27.11
N PRO A 74 -22.42 -26.36 -27.89
CA PRO A 74 -20.96 -26.47 -27.86
C PRO A 74 -20.40 -26.16 -26.47
N ALA A 75 -19.50 -27.03 -26.03
CA ALA A 75 -18.77 -26.93 -24.78
C ALA A 75 -18.08 -25.55 -24.67
N VAL A 76 -18.46 -24.80 -23.65
CA VAL A 76 -17.70 -23.65 -23.19
C VAL A 76 -16.36 -24.18 -22.69
N THR A 77 -15.31 -23.93 -23.45
CA THR A 77 -13.93 -24.22 -23.05
C THR A 77 -13.67 -23.54 -21.73
N ALA A 78 -13.52 -24.34 -20.66
CA ALA A 78 -13.00 -23.87 -19.40
C ALA A 78 -11.66 -23.19 -19.68
N GLU A 79 -11.59 -21.88 -19.44
CA GLU A 79 -10.33 -21.16 -19.45
C GLU A 79 -9.41 -21.84 -18.44
N THR A 80 -8.43 -22.59 -18.94
CA THR A 80 -7.35 -23.10 -18.14
C THR A 80 -6.65 -21.89 -17.53
N TYR A 81 -6.87 -21.66 -16.24
CA TYR A 81 -6.04 -20.76 -15.44
C TYR A 81 -4.62 -21.30 -15.50
N SER A 82 -3.86 -20.89 -16.52
CA SER A 82 -2.44 -21.15 -16.61
C SER A 82 -1.84 -20.62 -15.32
N LYS A 83 -1.27 -21.52 -14.52
CA LYS A 83 -0.43 -21.16 -13.40
C LYS A 83 0.70 -20.32 -13.99
N THR A 84 0.59 -18.99 -13.89
CA THR A 84 1.60 -18.06 -14.40
C THR A 84 2.92 -18.38 -13.70
N SER A 85 3.76 -19.16 -14.36
CA SER A 85 5.04 -19.62 -13.85
C SER A 85 6.11 -18.95 -14.67
N PHE A 86 6.87 -18.05 -14.05
CA PHE A 86 8.01 -17.41 -14.70
C PHE A 86 9.25 -18.29 -14.57
N SER A 87 10.00 -18.41 -15.66
CA SER A 87 11.17 -19.29 -15.72
C SER A 87 12.32 -18.84 -14.81
N ASP A 88 12.38 -17.54 -14.49
CA ASP A 88 13.50 -16.86 -13.83
C ASP A 88 13.23 -16.49 -12.36
N ILE A 89 12.15 -17.00 -11.75
CA ILE A 89 11.86 -16.77 -10.33
C ILE A 89 11.99 -18.01 -9.45
N ASN A 90 12.39 -19.15 -10.01
CA ASN A 90 12.61 -20.37 -9.24
C ASN A 90 13.83 -20.21 -8.32
N GLY A 91 13.62 -20.43 -7.01
CA GLY A 91 14.64 -20.17 -5.98
C GLY A 91 14.88 -18.69 -5.66
N HIS A 92 14.23 -17.78 -6.36
CA HIS A 92 14.37 -16.34 -6.11
C HIS A 92 13.62 -15.93 -4.83
N TRP A 93 14.27 -15.13 -3.98
CA TRP A 93 13.70 -14.70 -2.68
C TRP A 93 12.32 -14.05 -2.85
N ALA A 94 12.12 -13.28 -3.92
CA ALA A 94 10.88 -12.56 -4.17
C ALA A 94 9.73 -13.40 -4.75
N LYS A 95 9.94 -14.70 -5.02
CA LYS A 95 9.00 -15.56 -5.77
C LYS A 95 7.56 -15.44 -5.26
N SER A 96 7.34 -15.61 -3.95
CA SER A 96 6.00 -15.58 -3.38
C SER A 96 5.31 -14.22 -3.52
N TRP A 97 6.05 -13.12 -3.36
CA TRP A 97 5.51 -11.77 -3.55
C TRP A 97 5.16 -11.53 -5.02
N ILE A 98 6.00 -11.99 -5.95
CA ILE A 98 5.76 -11.87 -7.39
C ILE A 98 4.48 -12.62 -7.78
N GLU A 99 4.37 -13.90 -7.43
CA GLU A 99 3.21 -14.74 -7.77
C GLU A 99 1.89 -14.16 -7.21
N LYS A 100 1.90 -13.68 -5.96
CA LYS A 100 0.73 -13.05 -5.35
C LYS A 100 0.38 -11.71 -6.01
N SER A 101 1.38 -10.91 -6.36
CA SER A 101 1.18 -9.62 -7.01
C SER A 101 0.61 -9.76 -8.42
N VAL A 102 1.02 -10.80 -9.15
CA VAL A 102 0.43 -11.17 -10.43
C VAL A 102 -1.01 -11.63 -10.26
N LYS A 103 -1.29 -12.46 -9.23
CA LYS A 103 -2.67 -12.85 -8.90
C LYS A 103 -3.56 -11.67 -8.51
N MET A 104 -3.00 -10.66 -7.85
CA MET A 104 -3.68 -9.39 -7.55
C MET A 104 -3.85 -8.49 -8.78
N GLY A 105 -3.20 -8.80 -9.90
CA GLY A 105 -3.42 -8.13 -11.19
C GLY A 105 -2.66 -6.82 -11.38
N PHE A 106 -1.82 -6.38 -10.42
CA PHE A 106 -1.15 -5.07 -10.55
C PHE A 106 0.22 -5.14 -11.26
N VAL A 107 0.75 -6.34 -11.48
CA VAL A 107 2.00 -6.58 -12.20
C VAL A 107 1.87 -7.81 -13.11
N SER A 108 2.58 -7.78 -14.24
CA SER A 108 2.73 -8.91 -15.17
C SER A 108 4.22 -9.18 -15.45
N GLY A 109 4.51 -10.36 -15.99
CA GLY A 109 5.80 -10.64 -16.62
C GLY A 109 5.83 -10.20 -18.08
N TYR A 110 6.85 -10.69 -18.78
CA TYR A 110 7.11 -10.40 -20.19
C TYR A 110 6.58 -11.52 -21.08
N GLU A 111 6.42 -11.22 -22.37
CA GLU A 111 5.94 -12.17 -23.39
C GLU A 111 6.88 -13.38 -23.55
N ASP A 112 8.16 -13.22 -23.21
CA ASP A 112 9.18 -14.27 -23.21
C ASP A 112 9.04 -15.28 -22.04
N GLY A 113 8.02 -15.13 -21.18
CA GLY A 113 7.76 -16.00 -20.04
C GLY A 113 8.64 -15.70 -18.81
N THR A 114 9.39 -14.60 -18.82
CA THR A 114 10.21 -14.16 -17.68
C THR A 114 9.53 -13.05 -16.86
N PHE A 115 10.01 -12.83 -15.63
CA PHE A 115 9.60 -11.69 -14.80
C PHE A 115 10.68 -10.59 -14.71
N LYS A 116 11.95 -10.95 -14.90
CA LYS A 116 13.15 -10.12 -14.75
C LYS A 116 13.24 -9.49 -13.35
N PRO A 117 13.26 -10.31 -12.27
CA PRO A 117 13.14 -9.83 -10.89
C PRO A 117 14.30 -8.90 -10.48
N ASP A 118 15.52 -9.18 -10.94
CA ASP A 118 16.72 -8.42 -10.57
C ASP A 118 16.99 -7.22 -11.49
N ARG A 119 16.20 -7.04 -12.56
CA ARG A 119 16.31 -5.86 -13.42
C ARG A 119 15.89 -4.63 -12.61
N THR A 120 16.63 -3.54 -12.75
CA THR A 120 16.23 -2.26 -12.18
C THR A 120 14.93 -1.76 -12.82
N ILE A 121 14.10 -1.08 -12.02
CA ILE A 121 12.84 -0.51 -12.46
C ILE A 121 12.94 1.01 -12.61
N THR A 122 12.34 1.55 -13.67
CA THR A 122 12.33 3.01 -13.88
C THR A 122 11.28 3.71 -13.03
N ARG A 123 11.39 5.03 -12.89
CA ARG A 123 10.38 5.87 -12.21
C ARG A 123 8.99 5.75 -12.85
N ALA A 124 8.92 5.69 -14.18
CA ALA A 124 7.68 5.48 -14.91
C ALA A 124 7.09 4.09 -14.67
N GLU A 125 7.91 3.04 -14.67
CA GLU A 125 7.46 1.68 -14.39
C GLU A 125 6.97 1.54 -12.93
N PHE A 126 7.68 2.13 -11.96
CA PHE A 126 7.24 2.15 -10.57
C PHE A 126 5.90 2.88 -10.41
N SER A 127 5.72 4.02 -11.09
CA SER A 127 4.45 4.76 -11.13
C SER A 127 3.30 3.88 -11.60
N LYS A 128 3.49 3.15 -12.71
CA LYS A 128 2.49 2.21 -13.23
C LYS A 128 2.13 1.12 -12.22
N LEU A 129 3.14 0.52 -11.57
CA LEU A 129 2.88 -0.56 -10.60
C LEU A 129 2.06 -0.08 -9.40
N ILE A 130 2.43 1.07 -8.81
CA ILE A 130 1.71 1.57 -7.63
C ILE A 130 0.31 2.09 -8.00
N ASN A 131 0.15 2.72 -9.16
CA ASN A 131 -1.17 3.12 -9.67
C ASN A 131 -2.09 1.92 -9.84
N ASN A 132 -1.61 0.84 -10.47
CA ASN A 132 -2.38 -0.38 -10.66
C ASN A 132 -2.73 -1.03 -9.32
N ALA A 133 -1.79 -1.08 -8.37
CA ALA A 133 -1.99 -1.73 -7.08
C ALA A 133 -3.01 -1.00 -6.21
N LEU A 134 -2.98 0.34 -6.24
CA LEU A 134 -3.92 1.18 -5.49
C LEU A 134 -5.22 1.44 -6.27
N ASN A 135 -5.30 1.08 -7.55
CA ASN A 135 -6.41 1.38 -8.46
C ASN A 135 -6.68 2.90 -8.60
N THR A 136 -5.62 3.68 -8.84
CA THR A 136 -5.73 5.12 -9.04
C THR A 136 -6.20 5.45 -10.45
N ASN A 137 -7.20 6.33 -10.55
CA ASN A 137 -7.83 6.66 -11.84
C ASN A 137 -7.93 8.16 -12.11
N LYS A 138 -7.82 9.00 -11.07
CA LYS A 138 -7.80 10.46 -11.24
C LYS A 138 -6.55 10.90 -11.99
N LYS A 139 -6.67 11.92 -12.83
CA LYS A 139 -5.58 12.52 -13.59
C LYS A 139 -5.46 14.00 -13.26
N ALA A 140 -4.25 14.52 -13.30
CA ALA A 140 -3.94 15.94 -13.20
C ALA A 140 -3.27 16.40 -14.48
N SER A 141 -3.43 17.69 -14.82
CA SER A 141 -2.61 18.31 -15.85
C SER A 141 -1.15 18.33 -15.40
N ILE A 142 -0.25 17.91 -16.28
CA ILE A 142 1.21 17.89 -16.04
C ILE A 142 1.91 18.63 -17.16
N ASN A 143 3.02 19.30 -16.84
CA ASN A 143 3.79 20.11 -17.78
C ASN A 143 5.31 19.82 -17.67
N PHE A 144 5.69 18.55 -17.47
CA PHE A 144 7.11 18.18 -17.42
C PHE A 144 7.75 18.28 -18.81
N THR A 145 8.97 18.80 -18.88
CA THR A 145 9.67 19.03 -20.15
C THR A 145 10.13 17.74 -20.85
N ASP A 146 10.19 16.63 -20.11
CA ASP A 146 10.64 15.31 -20.54
C ASP A 146 9.51 14.26 -20.54
N VAL A 147 8.24 14.70 -20.55
CA VAL A 147 7.07 13.82 -20.62
C VAL A 147 6.12 14.33 -21.71
N GLY A 148 6.09 13.64 -22.84
CA GLY A 148 5.21 13.95 -23.96
C GLY A 148 3.84 13.28 -23.83
N GLY A 149 2.79 13.95 -24.36
CA GLY A 149 1.40 13.45 -24.32
C GLY A 149 1.13 12.11 -25.02
N LYS A 150 2.09 11.60 -25.80
CA LYS A 150 2.01 10.30 -26.50
C LYS A 150 2.84 9.20 -25.84
N ASP A 151 3.58 9.52 -24.79
CA ASP A 151 4.39 8.53 -24.08
C ASP A 151 3.49 7.54 -23.36
N TRP A 152 3.86 6.25 -23.37
CA TRP A 152 3.08 5.20 -22.71
C TRP A 152 2.87 5.45 -21.20
N PHE A 153 3.79 6.19 -20.59
CA PHE A 153 3.75 6.56 -19.17
C PHE A 153 3.05 7.88 -18.89
N TYR A 154 2.61 8.63 -19.91
CA TYR A 154 2.02 9.96 -19.74
C TYR A 154 0.86 9.92 -18.73
N GLU A 155 -0.11 9.03 -18.97
CA GLU A 155 -1.26 8.89 -18.08
C GLU A 155 -0.88 8.38 -16.69
N GLU A 156 0.12 7.51 -16.59
CA GLU A 156 0.58 6.98 -15.32
C GLU A 156 1.20 8.07 -14.45
N ILE A 157 1.95 8.99 -15.07
CA ILE A 157 2.50 10.16 -14.37
C ILE A 157 1.37 11.13 -13.98
N GLN A 158 0.38 11.35 -14.85
CA GLN A 158 -0.79 12.18 -14.49
C GLN A 158 -1.53 11.63 -13.27
N LYS A 159 -1.70 10.29 -13.18
CA LYS A 159 -2.32 9.62 -12.04
C LYS A 159 -1.49 9.75 -10.77
N SER A 160 -0.18 9.52 -10.88
CA SER A 160 0.74 9.60 -9.75
C SER A 160 0.83 11.02 -9.16
N VAL A 161 0.81 12.05 -10.03
CA VAL A 161 0.76 13.46 -9.63
C VAL A 161 -0.59 13.81 -9.01
N ALA A 162 -1.70 13.37 -9.61
CA ALA A 162 -3.04 13.58 -9.06
C ALA A 162 -3.23 12.94 -7.68
N SER A 163 -2.59 11.79 -7.45
CA SER A 163 -2.64 11.06 -6.19
C SER A 163 -1.69 11.63 -5.13
N GLY A 164 -0.78 12.54 -5.51
CA GLY A 164 0.11 13.24 -4.59
C GLY A 164 1.28 12.40 -4.04
N PHE A 165 1.59 11.26 -4.64
CA PHE A 165 2.75 10.43 -4.24
C PHE A 165 3.96 10.54 -5.15
N PHE A 166 3.83 11.07 -6.37
CA PHE A 166 5.00 11.53 -7.14
C PHE A 166 4.96 13.04 -7.34
N SER A 167 6.15 13.62 -7.25
CA SER A 167 6.46 14.94 -7.78
C SER A 167 7.59 14.84 -8.80
N GLY A 168 7.65 15.81 -9.70
CA GLY A 168 8.85 16.02 -10.51
C GLY A 168 10.00 16.61 -9.70
N TYR A 169 11.09 16.91 -10.38
CA TYR A 169 12.23 17.64 -9.86
C TYR A 169 12.04 19.14 -10.05
N GLU A 170 12.83 19.94 -9.32
CA GLU A 170 12.78 21.41 -9.35
C GLU A 170 12.97 22.02 -10.74
N ASN A 171 13.71 21.33 -11.62
CA ASN A 171 13.94 21.75 -13.00
C ASN A 171 12.79 21.39 -13.96
N ASN A 172 11.60 21.11 -13.43
CA ASN A 172 10.39 20.75 -14.18
C ASN A 172 10.53 19.48 -15.06
N THR A 173 11.33 18.52 -14.60
CA THR A 173 11.46 17.18 -15.22
C THR A 173 10.85 16.10 -14.33
N PHE A 174 10.41 14.98 -14.91
CA PHE A 174 10.01 13.78 -14.17
C PHE A 174 11.08 12.69 -14.15
N ARG A 175 11.93 12.65 -15.19
CA ARG A 175 12.96 11.64 -15.47
C ARG A 175 12.39 10.21 -15.57
N PRO A 176 11.40 9.96 -16.46
CA PRO A 176 10.62 8.72 -16.47
C PRO A 176 11.45 7.47 -16.70
N SER A 177 12.51 7.57 -17.51
CA SER A 177 13.39 6.45 -17.87
C SER A 177 14.50 6.18 -16.85
N ASN A 178 14.71 7.06 -15.87
CA ASN A 178 15.75 6.84 -14.86
C ASN A 178 15.33 5.71 -13.91
N PRO A 179 16.27 4.84 -13.51
CA PRO A 179 16.03 3.90 -12.41
C PRO A 179 15.63 4.66 -11.14
N ILE A 180 14.57 4.21 -10.47
CA ILE A 180 14.14 4.84 -9.21
C ILE A 180 15.10 4.45 -8.08
N LYS A 181 15.64 5.44 -7.37
CA LYS A 181 16.51 5.22 -6.22
C LYS A 181 15.71 4.85 -4.98
N ARG A 182 16.34 4.21 -4.01
CA ARG A 182 15.70 3.81 -2.74
C ARG A 182 15.14 4.99 -1.95
N GLU A 183 15.89 6.09 -1.84
CA GLU A 183 15.41 7.30 -1.14
C GLU A 183 14.24 7.99 -1.88
N GLU A 184 14.21 7.91 -3.22
CA GLU A 184 13.09 8.42 -4.02
C GLU A 184 11.85 7.54 -3.85
N ALA A 185 12.03 6.21 -3.88
CA ALA A 185 10.96 5.26 -3.59
C ALA A 185 10.40 5.44 -2.17
N ALA A 186 11.25 5.74 -1.18
CA ALA A 186 10.80 6.06 0.17
C ALA A 186 9.90 7.29 0.21
N LYS A 187 10.24 8.35 -0.53
CA LYS A 187 9.41 9.55 -0.64
C LYS A 187 8.06 9.28 -1.30
N VAL A 188 8.03 8.40 -2.29
CA VAL A 188 6.81 7.98 -2.97
C VAL A 188 5.94 7.14 -2.04
N VAL A 189 6.54 6.15 -1.37
CA VAL A 189 5.82 5.23 -0.48
C VAL A 189 5.31 5.95 0.76
N SER A 190 6.12 6.80 1.41
CA SER A 190 5.69 7.60 2.56
C SER A 190 4.50 8.51 2.22
N SER A 191 4.39 8.91 0.95
CA SER A 191 3.31 9.73 0.45
C SER A 191 2.01 8.97 0.20
N ALA A 192 2.06 7.64 0.16
CA ALA A 192 0.94 6.75 -0.15
C ALA A 192 0.49 5.89 1.05
N ILE A 193 1.01 6.17 2.26
CA ILE A 193 0.71 5.42 3.49
C ILE A 193 0.39 6.36 4.64
N ALA A 194 -0.38 5.90 5.62
CA ALA A 194 -0.66 6.66 6.83
C ALA A 194 0.57 6.66 7.77
N THR A 195 1.14 7.84 8.08
CA THR A 195 2.43 7.97 8.81
C THR A 195 2.31 8.47 10.25
N GLY A 196 1.11 8.71 10.75
CA GLY A 196 0.87 9.15 12.13
C GLY A 196 1.22 8.08 13.16
N GLY A 197 1.69 8.51 14.32
CA GLY A 197 2.04 7.63 15.44
C GLY A 197 3.26 6.73 15.20
N ILE A 198 4.11 7.07 14.22
CA ILE A 198 5.38 6.37 14.01
C ILE A 198 6.41 6.92 15.01
N GLU A 199 6.77 6.12 16.00
CA GLU A 199 7.80 6.43 16.99
C GLU A 199 9.09 5.64 16.72
N GLY A 200 10.21 6.13 17.26
CA GLY A 200 11.51 5.46 17.23
C GLY A 200 12.54 6.09 16.30
N GLU A 201 13.81 5.85 16.65
CA GLU A 201 15.00 6.30 15.92
C GLU A 201 15.04 5.78 14.47
N GLY A 202 14.52 4.58 14.25
CA GLY A 202 14.32 4.03 12.90
C GLY A 202 15.59 3.97 12.07
N ALA A 203 15.57 4.63 10.91
CA ALA A 203 16.69 4.63 9.99
C ALA A 203 17.90 5.44 10.50
N THR A 204 17.74 6.28 11.54
CA THR A 204 18.84 7.13 12.07
C THR A 204 20.02 6.30 12.61
N LEU A 205 19.76 5.04 12.98
CA LEU A 205 20.74 4.10 13.51
C LEU A 205 21.58 3.42 12.41
N LEU A 206 21.24 3.62 11.13
CA LEU A 206 22.00 3.04 10.02
C LEU A 206 23.30 3.80 9.80
N SER A 207 24.37 3.06 9.51
CA SER A 207 25.73 3.60 9.41
C SER A 207 25.91 4.64 8.29
N ASP A 208 25.10 4.56 7.24
CA ASP A 208 25.10 5.48 6.10
C ASP A 208 23.92 6.46 6.12
N TYR A 209 23.20 6.61 7.26
CA TYR A 209 22.06 7.53 7.36
C TYR A 209 22.43 8.97 6.97
N GLY A 210 23.65 9.40 7.30
CA GLY A 210 24.17 10.72 6.92
C GLY A 210 24.32 10.95 5.41
N THR A 211 24.25 9.89 4.59
CA THR A 211 24.31 9.98 3.12
C THR A 211 22.94 10.16 2.46
N ILE A 212 21.85 10.02 3.22
CA ILE A 212 20.49 10.26 2.76
C ILE A 212 20.29 11.76 2.59
N GLN A 213 19.72 12.16 1.45
CA GLN A 213 19.42 13.57 1.20
C GLN A 213 18.41 14.12 2.21
N GLU A 214 18.57 15.38 2.62
CA GLU A 214 17.76 15.98 3.69
C GLU A 214 16.25 15.90 3.40
N TRP A 215 15.85 16.15 2.16
CA TRP A 215 14.45 16.05 1.72
C TRP A 215 13.85 14.65 1.84
N ALA A 216 14.69 13.61 1.87
CA ALA A 216 14.28 12.21 1.93
C ALA A 216 14.29 11.64 3.35
N LYS A 217 15.05 12.21 4.29
CA LYS A 217 15.25 11.65 5.64
C LYS A 217 13.97 11.29 6.36
N ILE A 218 13.01 12.21 6.43
CA ILE A 218 11.70 11.97 7.07
C ILE A 218 11.00 10.78 6.40
N SER A 219 10.99 10.75 5.07
CA SER A 219 10.32 9.68 4.31
C SER A 219 11.00 8.33 4.50
N VAL A 220 12.34 8.30 4.46
CA VAL A 220 13.13 7.10 4.72
C VAL A 220 12.85 6.59 6.13
N ASN A 221 12.82 7.46 7.13
CA ASN A 221 12.53 7.05 8.49
C ASN A 221 11.11 6.48 8.64
N SER A 222 10.10 7.12 8.03
CA SER A 222 8.72 6.64 8.07
C SER A 222 8.56 5.24 7.44
N VAL A 223 9.12 5.02 6.24
CA VAL A 223 8.98 3.72 5.56
C VAL A 223 9.85 2.63 6.20
N TYR A 224 10.94 3.00 6.86
CA TYR A 224 11.77 2.09 7.63
C TYR A 224 11.05 1.62 8.88
N ASN A 225 10.51 2.54 9.68
CA ASN A 225 9.75 2.21 10.89
C ASN A 225 8.46 1.43 10.60
N LYS A 226 7.84 1.68 9.43
CA LYS A 226 6.72 0.87 8.93
C LYS A 226 7.13 -0.52 8.41
N GLY A 227 8.42 -0.78 8.22
CA GLY A 227 8.94 -2.05 7.71
C GLY A 227 8.81 -2.26 6.20
N TYR A 228 8.45 -1.22 5.43
CA TYR A 228 8.27 -1.33 3.98
C TYR A 228 9.60 -1.31 3.24
N ILE A 229 10.49 -0.36 3.59
CA ILE A 229 11.83 -0.24 3.00
C ILE A 229 12.87 -0.26 4.12
N LEU A 230 13.35 -1.47 4.43
CA LEU A 230 14.37 -1.73 5.45
C LEU A 230 15.79 -1.55 4.90
N GLY A 231 16.75 -1.46 5.80
CA GLY A 231 18.18 -1.53 5.51
C GLY A 231 18.64 -2.94 5.15
N TYR A 232 19.90 -3.05 4.77
CA TYR A 232 20.58 -4.31 4.50
C TYR A 232 21.15 -4.92 5.79
N PRO A 233 21.43 -6.24 5.81
CA PRO A 233 21.93 -6.94 7.01
C PRO A 233 23.18 -6.31 7.63
N GLU A 234 24.04 -5.68 6.82
CA GLU A 234 25.24 -4.97 7.26
C GLU A 234 24.99 -3.59 7.88
N GLY A 235 23.73 -3.19 8.10
CA GLY A 235 23.39 -1.93 8.76
C GLY A 235 23.53 -0.69 7.87
N THR A 236 23.24 -0.82 6.57
CA THR A 236 23.21 0.30 5.60
C THR A 236 21.85 0.44 4.94
N TYR A 237 21.47 1.65 4.53
CA TYR A 237 20.26 1.93 3.76
C TYR A 237 20.50 1.91 2.25
N ARG A 238 21.68 2.37 1.80
CA ARG A 238 22.10 2.58 0.41
C ARG A 238 21.13 3.50 -0.37
N PRO A 239 20.97 4.78 0.01
CA PRO A 239 19.92 5.66 -0.52
C PRO A 239 19.94 5.81 -2.04
N SER A 240 21.12 5.89 -2.64
CA SER A 240 21.31 6.05 -4.08
C SER A 240 21.24 4.76 -4.90
N LYS A 241 21.13 3.57 -4.27
CA LYS A 241 20.97 2.31 -5.00
C LYS A 241 19.60 2.29 -5.68
N ALA A 242 19.57 1.92 -6.96
CA ALA A 242 18.33 1.72 -7.71
C ALA A 242 17.57 0.48 -7.21
N LEU A 243 16.25 0.55 -7.20
CA LEU A 243 15.41 -0.61 -6.89
C LEU A 243 15.40 -1.61 -8.04
N THR A 244 15.42 -2.90 -7.69
CA THR A 244 15.04 -3.97 -8.61
C THR A 244 13.52 -4.06 -8.74
N ARG A 245 13.05 -4.69 -9.82
CA ARG A 245 11.62 -4.94 -10.04
C ARG A 245 11.02 -5.80 -8.92
N ALA A 246 11.77 -6.78 -8.42
CA ALA A 246 11.37 -7.60 -7.28
C ALA A 246 11.23 -6.79 -5.98
N GLU A 247 12.19 -5.90 -5.69
CA GLU A 247 12.11 -5.00 -4.53
C GLU A 247 10.86 -4.11 -4.61
N ALA A 248 10.61 -3.48 -5.76
CA ALA A 248 9.44 -2.63 -5.97
C ALA A 248 8.11 -3.38 -5.76
N VAL A 249 7.99 -4.58 -6.31
CA VAL A 249 6.78 -5.41 -6.19
C VAL A 249 6.55 -5.84 -4.75
N LYS A 250 7.60 -6.25 -4.03
CA LYS A 250 7.51 -6.60 -2.61
C LYS A 250 7.05 -5.40 -1.78
N ILE A 251 7.62 -4.21 -2.01
CA ILE A 251 7.23 -2.99 -1.30
C ILE A 251 5.74 -2.69 -1.51
N ILE A 252 5.30 -2.66 -2.77
CA ILE A 252 3.91 -2.35 -3.13
C ILE A 252 2.95 -3.40 -2.56
N TYR A 253 3.28 -4.69 -2.66
CA TYR A 253 2.49 -5.76 -2.06
C TYR A 253 2.29 -5.57 -0.54
N GLU A 254 3.35 -5.24 0.20
CA GLU A 254 3.25 -5.02 1.64
C GLU A 254 2.37 -3.80 1.97
N ILE A 255 2.36 -2.74 1.15
CA ILE A 255 1.45 -1.61 1.35
C ILE A 255 -0.01 -2.09 1.24
N ILE A 256 -0.35 -2.82 0.17
CA ILE A 256 -1.72 -3.31 -0.07
C ILE A 256 -2.21 -4.23 1.05
N GLU A 257 -1.31 -5.03 1.61
CA GLU A 257 -1.65 -6.00 2.65
C GLU A 257 -1.78 -5.38 4.03
N ASN A 258 -0.93 -4.40 4.37
CA ASN A 258 -0.79 -3.90 5.74
C ASN A 258 -1.45 -2.52 5.97
N GLU A 259 -1.71 -1.71 4.94
CA GLU A 259 -2.46 -0.45 5.09
C GLU A 259 -3.98 -0.69 4.99
N ASN A 260 -4.75 0.15 5.69
CA ASN A 260 -6.21 0.19 5.55
C ASN A 260 -6.57 1.08 4.35
N ILE A 261 -6.70 0.45 3.18
CA ILE A 261 -6.98 1.15 1.91
C ILE A 261 -8.48 1.13 1.61
N GLU A 262 -9.07 2.31 1.44
CA GLU A 262 -10.47 2.52 1.08
C GLU A 262 -10.55 3.18 -0.31
N LEU A 263 -11.40 2.66 -1.21
CA LEU A 263 -11.57 3.20 -2.56
C LEU A 263 -12.69 4.26 -2.56
N GLY A 264 -12.30 5.52 -2.37
CA GLY A 264 -13.22 6.60 -2.03
C GLY A 264 -13.86 6.38 -0.66
N PHE A 265 -14.27 7.47 0.01
CA PHE A 265 -14.93 7.33 1.30
C PHE A 265 -15.94 8.44 1.56
N ASN A 266 -17.10 8.08 2.12
CA ASN A 266 -18.15 9.03 2.47
C ASN A 266 -18.30 9.10 3.99
N ILE A 267 -17.96 10.24 4.57
CA ILE A 267 -18.24 10.54 5.96
C ILE A 267 -19.70 10.98 6.05
N THR A 268 -20.48 10.15 6.73
CA THR A 268 -21.94 10.33 6.90
C THR A 268 -22.37 10.44 8.35
N ASN A 269 -21.52 10.06 9.30
CA ASN A 269 -21.75 10.20 10.73
C ASN A 269 -20.85 11.31 11.30
N TYR A 270 -21.36 12.02 12.30
CA TYR A 270 -20.66 13.07 13.02
C TYR A 270 -20.32 12.63 14.46
N ASN A 271 -19.24 13.17 15.04
CA ASN A 271 -18.74 12.94 16.41
C ASN A 271 -17.90 11.67 16.67
N GLU A 272 -17.53 10.89 15.65
CA GLU A 272 -16.48 9.87 15.76
C GLU A 272 -15.30 10.23 14.84
N ALA A 273 -14.07 9.94 15.30
CA ALA A 273 -12.88 10.21 14.52
C ALA A 273 -12.68 9.14 13.43
N TYR A 274 -12.63 9.56 12.17
CA TYR A 274 -12.18 8.68 11.08
C TYR A 274 -10.65 8.63 11.09
N SER A 275 -10.08 7.44 11.24
CA SER A 275 -8.65 7.32 11.49
C SER A 275 -7.96 6.13 10.85
N SER A 276 -6.64 6.27 10.67
CA SER A 276 -5.71 5.22 10.23
C SER A 276 -6.12 4.57 8.91
N ALA A 277 -6.28 5.39 7.86
CA ALA A 277 -6.68 4.93 6.54
C ALA A 277 -5.99 5.69 5.40
N VAL A 278 -5.84 5.00 4.28
CA VAL A 278 -5.45 5.57 2.98
C VAL A 278 -6.68 5.54 2.08
N VAL A 279 -7.22 6.71 1.75
CA VAL A 279 -8.36 6.83 0.83
C VAL A 279 -7.83 7.06 -0.58
N VAL A 280 -8.09 6.11 -1.49
CA VAL A 280 -7.76 6.26 -2.92
C VAL A 280 -8.91 6.96 -3.62
N GLY A 281 -8.67 8.14 -4.19
CA GLY A 281 -9.72 9.01 -4.69
C GLY A 281 -10.18 9.99 -3.61
N ASP A 282 -11.47 10.32 -3.60
CA ASP A 282 -11.98 11.40 -2.75
C ASP A 282 -12.53 10.92 -1.42
N LEU A 283 -12.32 11.75 -0.40
CA LEU A 283 -12.99 11.66 0.88
C LEU A 283 -14.08 12.74 0.90
N ASN A 284 -15.34 12.33 0.88
CA ASN A 284 -16.50 13.22 0.85
C ASN A 284 -17.09 13.37 2.25
N ILE A 285 -17.30 14.60 2.68
CA ILE A 285 -18.03 14.97 3.90
C ILE A 285 -19.41 15.47 3.48
N LEU A 286 -20.43 14.64 3.72
CA LEU A 286 -21.79 14.85 3.19
C LEU A 286 -22.72 15.49 4.22
N ASP A 287 -23.85 16.06 3.78
CA ASP A 287 -24.85 16.74 4.64
C ASP A 287 -25.36 15.91 5.82
N SER A 288 -25.28 14.58 5.75
CA SER A 288 -25.68 13.68 6.83
C SER A 288 -24.87 13.87 8.13
N VAL A 289 -23.71 14.52 8.07
CA VAL A 289 -22.96 14.93 9.28
C VAL A 289 -23.66 16.05 10.07
N GLY A 290 -24.71 16.66 9.52
CA GLY A 290 -25.50 17.69 10.19
C GLY A 290 -24.67 18.90 10.61
N THR A 291 -24.88 19.35 11.84
CA THR A 291 -24.17 20.50 12.44
C THR A 291 -22.97 20.10 13.30
N GLY A 292 -22.56 18.84 13.23
CA GLY A 292 -21.53 18.28 14.10
C GLY A 292 -20.11 18.71 13.73
N ASN A 293 -19.14 18.01 14.32
CA ASN A 293 -17.72 18.13 14.00
C ASN A 293 -17.24 16.83 13.36
N VAL A 294 -16.38 16.94 12.36
CA VAL A 294 -15.68 15.81 11.75
C VAL A 294 -14.23 15.84 12.18
N THR A 295 -13.71 14.71 12.65
CA THR A 295 -12.30 14.58 13.03
C THR A 295 -11.64 13.55 12.12
N LEU A 296 -10.60 13.96 11.39
CA LEU A 296 -9.74 13.10 10.58
C LEU A 296 -8.39 12.99 11.27
N LYS A 297 -7.96 11.76 11.59
CA LYS A 297 -6.69 11.50 12.27
C LYS A 297 -5.88 10.44 11.56
N ASN A 298 -4.63 10.72 11.21
CA ASN A 298 -3.76 9.76 10.52
C ASN A 298 -4.40 9.25 9.21
N ILE A 299 -4.77 10.18 8.33
CA ILE A 299 -5.45 9.90 7.07
C ILE A 299 -4.62 10.41 5.91
N VAL A 300 -4.45 9.58 4.88
CA VAL A 300 -3.92 10.02 3.59
C VAL A 300 -5.01 9.90 2.54
N VAL A 301 -5.33 11.01 1.88
CA VAL A 301 -6.28 11.06 0.76
C VAL A 301 -5.47 11.23 -0.52
N LEU A 302 -5.46 10.20 -1.36
CA LEU A 302 -4.85 10.19 -2.70
C LEU A 302 -5.82 10.80 -3.71
N GLY A 303 -6.23 12.02 -3.42
CA GLY A 303 -7.28 12.77 -4.07
C GLY A 303 -7.67 13.99 -3.24
N ASP A 304 -8.95 14.36 -3.29
CA ASP A 304 -9.45 15.58 -2.65
C ASP A 304 -10.31 15.24 -1.43
N ILE A 305 -10.23 16.08 -0.41
CA ILE A 305 -11.23 16.17 0.65
C ILE A 305 -12.33 17.10 0.14
N VAL A 306 -13.53 16.58 -0.07
CA VAL A 306 -14.67 17.32 -0.61
C VAL A 306 -15.71 17.51 0.48
N VAL A 307 -15.98 18.76 0.86
CA VAL A 307 -16.95 19.14 1.88
C VAL A 307 -18.20 19.63 1.18
N SER A 308 -19.16 18.73 1.02
CA SER A 308 -20.50 19.03 0.50
C SER A 308 -21.49 19.33 1.62
N ALA A 309 -21.17 18.97 2.86
CA ALA A 309 -21.98 19.31 4.02
C ALA A 309 -22.13 20.83 4.16
N THR A 310 -23.36 21.33 4.14
CA THR A 310 -23.72 22.75 4.17
C THR A 310 -23.75 23.34 5.58
N ARG A 311 -23.96 22.50 6.60
CA ARG A 311 -24.23 22.91 7.99
C ARG A 311 -23.15 22.51 8.99
N ILE A 312 -22.09 21.86 8.53
CA ILE A 312 -21.02 21.34 9.39
C ILE A 312 -20.31 22.48 10.16
N SER A 313 -20.07 22.27 11.45
CA SER A 313 -19.44 23.30 12.29
C SER A 313 -17.92 23.36 12.08
N SER A 314 -17.25 22.21 12.16
CA SER A 314 -15.80 22.15 12.00
C SER A 314 -15.31 20.82 11.45
N ILE A 315 -14.13 20.87 10.84
CA ILE A 315 -13.34 19.72 10.41
C ILE A 315 -11.98 19.83 11.09
N GLN A 316 -11.65 18.85 11.92
CA GLN A 316 -10.38 18.77 12.63
C GLN A 316 -9.45 17.79 11.92
N LEU A 317 -8.22 18.23 11.65
CA LEU A 317 -7.22 17.48 10.91
C LEU A 317 -5.97 17.29 11.78
N THR A 318 -5.57 16.03 12.00
CA THR A 318 -4.31 15.67 12.67
C THR A 318 -3.63 14.56 11.87
N ASP A 319 -2.35 14.70 11.51
CA ASP A 319 -1.63 13.75 10.66
C ASP A 319 -2.39 13.47 9.34
N VAL A 320 -2.82 14.54 8.66
CA VAL A 320 -3.63 14.44 7.44
C VAL A 320 -2.83 14.91 6.24
N LYS A 321 -2.79 14.08 5.20
CA LYS A 321 -2.28 14.47 3.88
C LYS A 321 -3.39 14.37 2.84
N ALA A 322 -3.55 15.41 2.01
CA ALA A 322 -4.45 15.38 0.86
C ALA A 322 -3.93 16.28 -0.26
N ARG A 323 -4.40 16.06 -1.50
CA ARG A 323 -4.09 17.00 -2.59
C ARG A 323 -4.77 18.33 -2.36
N SER A 324 -6.07 18.29 -2.04
CA SER A 324 -6.84 19.51 -1.85
C SER A 324 -7.94 19.33 -0.81
N ILE A 325 -8.36 20.44 -0.23
CA ILE A 325 -9.64 20.54 0.47
C ILE A 325 -10.55 21.52 -0.26
N ILE A 326 -11.75 21.06 -0.58
CA ILE A 326 -12.73 21.78 -1.40
C ILE A 326 -14.01 21.87 -0.59
N VAL A 327 -14.49 23.08 -0.32
CA VAL A 327 -15.83 23.33 0.25
C VAL A 327 -16.73 23.79 -0.88
N THR A 328 -17.77 23.02 -1.18
CA THR A 328 -18.58 23.24 -2.39
C THR A 328 -19.68 24.28 -2.19
N ASP A 329 -20.20 24.41 -0.97
CA ASP A 329 -21.20 25.41 -0.64
C ASP A 329 -20.55 26.79 -0.41
N GLY A 330 -20.97 27.77 -1.22
CA GLY A 330 -20.48 29.14 -1.19
C GLY A 330 -20.79 29.91 0.11
N SER A 331 -21.75 29.44 0.91
CA SER A 331 -22.19 30.10 2.14
C SER A 331 -21.77 29.39 3.42
N ASN A 332 -21.11 28.22 3.31
CA ASN A 332 -20.77 27.42 4.48
C ASN A 332 -19.64 28.07 5.31
N PRO A 333 -19.89 28.43 6.59
CA PRO A 333 -18.90 29.04 7.48
C PRO A 333 -18.01 28.00 8.21
N VAL A 334 -17.78 26.84 7.61
CA VAL A 334 -17.04 25.72 8.23
C VAL A 334 -15.66 26.17 8.71
N LYS A 335 -15.27 25.70 9.90
CA LYS A 335 -13.93 25.88 10.45
C LYS A 335 -13.07 24.65 10.13
N ILE A 336 -11.99 24.84 9.38
CA ILE A 336 -10.97 23.82 9.12
C ILE A 336 -9.85 24.03 10.14
N ILE A 337 -9.79 23.15 11.12
CA ILE A 337 -8.83 23.20 12.24
C ILE A 337 -7.69 22.23 11.94
N CYS A 338 -6.51 22.77 11.68
CA CYS A 338 -5.30 22.02 11.40
C CYS A 338 -4.45 21.92 12.69
N ASN A 339 -4.34 20.71 13.23
CA ASN A 339 -3.47 20.38 14.36
C ASN A 339 -2.07 20.05 13.82
N ASP A 340 -1.47 18.93 14.21
CA ASP A 340 -0.12 18.56 13.79
C ASP A 340 -0.08 17.84 12.44
N ASN A 341 1.01 18.05 11.70
CA ASN A 341 1.37 17.30 10.49
C ASN A 341 0.27 17.27 9.41
N VAL A 342 -0.33 18.43 9.16
CA VAL A 342 -1.33 18.58 8.09
C VAL A 342 -0.65 19.08 6.82
N SER A 343 -0.78 18.35 5.72
CA SER A 343 -0.24 18.71 4.41
C SER A 343 -1.33 18.65 3.34
N ILE A 344 -1.82 19.81 2.94
CA ILE A 344 -2.83 20.00 1.89
C ILE A 344 -2.21 20.90 0.82
N SER A 345 -2.12 20.42 -0.42
CA SER A 345 -1.40 21.14 -1.48
C SER A 345 -2.18 22.33 -2.08
N ALA A 346 -3.51 22.31 -2.01
CA ALA A 346 -4.35 23.40 -2.48
C ALA A 346 -5.69 23.49 -1.73
N THR A 347 -6.28 24.67 -1.72
CA THR A 347 -7.58 24.93 -1.09
C THR A 347 -8.54 25.58 -2.08
N LYS A 348 -9.81 25.19 -2.04
CA LYS A 348 -10.92 25.88 -2.71
C LYS A 348 -12.02 26.08 -1.70
N LEU A 349 -12.02 27.24 -1.05
CA LEU A 349 -12.88 27.56 0.08
C LEU A 349 -13.74 28.80 -0.21
N PRO A 350 -14.99 28.86 0.29
CA PRO A 350 -15.79 30.08 0.27
C PRO A 350 -15.18 31.13 1.21
N SER A 351 -15.56 32.39 1.01
CA SER A 351 -15.11 33.50 1.86
C SER A 351 -15.55 33.37 3.33
N ALA A 352 -16.62 32.61 3.58
CA ALA A 352 -17.13 32.34 4.93
C ALA A 352 -16.33 31.28 5.69
N ALA A 353 -15.57 30.41 5.00
CA ALA A 353 -14.80 29.35 5.64
C ALA A 353 -13.56 29.91 6.33
N ILE A 354 -13.17 29.29 7.45
CA ILE A 354 -12.04 29.73 8.27
C ILE A 354 -11.03 28.60 8.39
N ILE A 355 -9.76 28.88 8.14
CA ILE A 355 -8.65 27.97 8.46
C ILE A 355 -8.01 28.41 9.78
N GLN A 356 -7.91 27.49 10.74
CA GLN A 356 -7.17 27.67 11.99
C GLN A 356 -5.97 26.74 12.02
N ARG A 357 -4.77 27.28 12.24
CA ARG A 357 -3.51 26.51 12.34
C ARG A 357 -3.08 26.50 13.80
N ILE A 358 -3.15 25.35 14.46
CA ILE A 358 -2.91 25.20 15.89
C ILE A 358 -1.61 24.44 16.15
N GLY A 359 -1.37 23.36 15.41
CA GLY A 359 -0.21 22.47 15.62
C GLY A 359 1.01 22.83 14.79
N SER A 360 1.99 21.93 14.81
CA SER A 360 3.25 22.04 14.07
C SER A 360 3.17 21.38 12.70
N ASN A 361 4.06 21.76 11.78
CA ASN A 361 4.16 21.19 10.42
C ASN A 361 2.88 21.30 9.58
N VAL A 362 2.14 22.40 9.74
CA VAL A 362 0.92 22.68 8.97
C VAL A 362 1.24 23.41 7.67
N ASN A 363 0.94 22.76 6.53
CA ASN A 363 1.02 23.32 5.18
C ASN A 363 -0.36 23.18 4.53
N ILE A 364 -1.08 24.29 4.33
CA ILE A 364 -2.44 24.35 3.75
C ILE A 364 -2.69 25.70 3.10
#